data_AF-A0AB37NZY1-F1
#
_entry.id   AF-A0AB37NZY1-F1
#
_cell.length_a   1.000
_cell.length_b   1.000
_cell.length_c   1.000
_cell.angle_alpha   90.00
_cell.angle_beta   90.00
_cell.angle_gamma   90.00
#
_symmetry.space_group_name_H-M   'P 1'
#
loop_
_entity.id
_entity.type
_entity.pdbx_description
1 polymer ?
#
loop_
_entity_poly.entity_id
_entity_poly.type
_entity_poly.pdbx_seq_one_letter_code
_entity_poly.pdbx_strand_id
1 'polypeptide(L)'
;MVRQLVDVMARDLGVPRIPGDDAEGHVFTTRTVFTALRFWVQACCIDDGYGGAMGIAPAATEQKALDWIARLSAVYPWLTDMFTATMIHRYCLALVSIGDLVHTADGTLRCTKPHDAVVRVKGGAPLTVQLGLRDLSAQDWKGCVLSGALVFAGVGERKGMAGFEPGAIDPRLSYRDELLFLAMWPNNRNYRWR
;
A
#
# COMPACT_ATOMS: atom_id res chain seq x y z
N MET A 1 19.94 -21.20 5.67
CA MET A 1 18.80 -20.98 4.75
C MET A 1 18.91 -19.57 4.21
N VAL A 2 19.18 -19.39 2.92
CA VAL A 2 19.27 -18.05 2.31
C VAL A 2 17.87 -17.44 2.37
N ARG A 3 17.70 -16.32 3.09
CA ARG A 3 16.43 -15.59 3.07
C ARG A 3 16.22 -15.02 1.67
N GLN A 4 15.08 -15.30 1.06
CA GLN A 4 14.73 -14.63 -0.19
C GLN A 4 14.55 -13.14 0.09
N LEU A 5 14.90 -12.28 -0.88
CA LEU A 5 14.77 -10.82 -0.76
C LEU A 5 13.38 -10.41 -0.26
N VAL A 6 12.35 -11.06 -0.80
CA VAL A 6 10.95 -10.84 -0.42
C VAL A 6 10.65 -11.12 1.06
N ASP A 7 11.27 -12.13 1.68
CA ASP A 7 11.02 -12.44 3.09
C ASP A 7 11.56 -11.34 4.02
N VAL A 8 12.65 -10.67 3.61
CA VAL A 8 13.20 -9.53 4.33
C VAL A 8 12.26 -8.33 4.21
N MET A 9 11.84 -8.00 2.99
CA MET A 9 10.88 -6.92 2.73
C MET A 9 9.57 -7.13 3.49
N ALA A 10 9.02 -8.35 3.43
CA ALA A 10 7.76 -8.68 4.08
C ALA A 10 7.83 -8.51 5.59
N ARG A 11 8.93 -8.96 6.22
CA ARG A 11 9.14 -8.77 7.65
C ARG A 11 9.20 -7.29 8.01
N ASP A 12 9.97 -6.49 7.27
CA ASP A 12 10.18 -5.07 7.58
C ASP A 12 8.89 -4.25 7.37
N LEU A 13 8.04 -4.67 6.43
CA LEU A 13 6.73 -4.07 6.16
C LEU A 13 5.61 -4.63 7.05
N GLY A 14 5.86 -5.68 7.83
CA GLY A 14 4.84 -6.38 8.62
C GLY A 14 3.82 -7.15 7.78
N VAL A 15 4.18 -7.58 6.57
CA VAL A 15 3.34 -8.39 5.66
C VAL A 15 3.38 -9.86 6.12
N PRO A 16 2.32 -10.40 6.73
CA PRO A 16 2.32 -11.78 7.19
C PRO A 16 2.08 -12.72 6.01
N ARG A 17 2.55 -13.97 6.10
CA ARG A 17 2.02 -15.05 5.25
C ARG A 17 0.58 -15.38 5.67
N ILE A 18 -0.31 -15.63 4.71
CA ILE A 18 -1.74 -15.88 4.96
C ILE A 18 -2.21 -17.20 4.34
N PRO A 19 -3.27 -17.83 4.88
CA PRO A 19 -3.93 -18.94 4.20
C PRO A 19 -4.39 -18.52 2.80
N GLY A 20 -3.91 -19.21 1.76
CA GLY A 20 -4.16 -18.87 0.36
C GLY A 20 -2.96 -18.28 -0.38
N ASP A 21 -1.85 -17.99 0.30
CA ASP A 21 -0.56 -17.84 -0.38
C ASP A 21 -0.21 -19.20 -1.04
N ASP A 22 0.14 -19.18 -2.32
CA ASP A 22 0.52 -20.38 -3.06
C ASP A 22 1.86 -20.96 -2.59
N ALA A 23 2.08 -22.25 -2.88
CA ALA A 23 3.29 -22.96 -2.46
C ALA A 23 4.57 -22.37 -3.09
N GLU A 24 4.47 -21.77 -4.27
CA GLU A 24 5.57 -21.15 -5.00
C GLU A 24 5.91 -19.75 -4.48
N GLY A 25 5.00 -19.14 -3.68
CA GLY A 25 5.17 -17.83 -3.08
C GLY A 25 4.85 -16.66 -4.02
N HIS A 26 4.21 -16.88 -5.16
CA HIS A 26 3.90 -15.85 -6.16
C HIS A 26 2.96 -14.77 -5.59
N VAL A 27 1.89 -15.19 -4.92
CA VAL A 27 0.88 -14.33 -4.28
C VAL A 27 1.50 -13.55 -3.12
N PHE A 28 2.26 -14.23 -2.25
CA PHE A 28 2.96 -13.58 -1.13
C PHE A 28 3.94 -12.51 -1.63
N THR A 29 4.70 -12.82 -2.68
CA THR A 29 5.64 -11.89 -3.30
C THR A 29 4.95 -10.70 -3.93
N THR A 30 3.90 -10.94 -4.70
CA THR A 30 3.11 -9.89 -5.35
C THR A 30 2.51 -8.94 -4.31
N ARG A 31 1.93 -9.47 -3.23
CA ARG A 31 1.38 -8.65 -2.14
C ARG A 31 2.47 -7.85 -1.43
N THR A 32 3.61 -8.46 -1.13
CA THR A 32 4.74 -7.78 -0.49
C THR A 32 5.23 -6.62 -1.34
N VAL A 33 5.40 -6.84 -2.66
CA VAL A 33 5.82 -5.79 -3.61
C VAL A 33 4.75 -4.70 -3.74
N PHE A 34 3.46 -5.07 -3.77
CA PHE A 34 2.36 -4.11 -3.81
C PHE A 34 2.30 -3.22 -2.56
N THR A 35 2.54 -3.79 -1.37
CA THR A 35 2.67 -3.04 -0.12
C THR A 35 3.91 -2.13 -0.14
N ALA A 36 5.04 -2.67 -0.57
CA ALA A 36 6.32 -1.94 -0.67
C ALA A 36 6.25 -0.76 -1.65
N LEU A 37 5.46 -0.88 -2.72
CA LEU A 37 5.33 0.13 -3.77
C LEU A 37 4.86 1.49 -3.22
N ARG A 38 4.00 1.50 -2.20
CA ARG A 38 3.56 2.73 -1.52
C ARG A 38 4.75 3.50 -0.95
N PHE A 39 5.64 2.80 -0.24
CA PHE A 39 6.86 3.37 0.32
C PHE A 39 7.80 3.83 -0.76
N TRP A 40 7.99 3.01 -1.80
CA TRP A 40 8.88 3.34 -2.91
C TRP A 40 8.45 4.60 -3.65
N VAL A 41 7.17 4.73 -3.98
CA VAL A 41 6.62 5.92 -4.66
C VAL A 41 6.76 7.17 -3.80
N GLN A 42 6.44 7.09 -2.50
CA GLN A 42 6.58 8.22 -1.59
C GLN A 42 8.05 8.62 -1.40
N ALA A 43 8.96 7.65 -1.28
CA ALA A 43 10.40 7.89 -1.22
C ALA A 43 10.93 8.56 -2.50
N CYS A 44 10.46 8.16 -3.69
CA CYS A 44 10.80 8.83 -4.95
C CYS A 44 10.40 10.31 -4.96
N CYS A 45 9.27 10.66 -4.31
CA CYS A 45 8.79 12.04 -4.22
C CYS A 45 9.55 12.86 -3.16
N ILE A 46 10.23 12.22 -2.21
CA ILE A 46 11.15 12.87 -1.27
C ILE A 46 12.54 13.04 -1.91
N ASP A 47 12.95 12.08 -2.73
CA ASP A 47 14.20 12.12 -3.50
C ASP A 47 14.02 12.90 -4.82
N ASP A 48 13.58 14.15 -4.70
CA ASP A 48 13.45 15.12 -5.80
C ASP A 48 14.75 15.94 -6.03
N GLY A 49 15.83 15.61 -5.32
CA GLY A 49 17.09 16.36 -5.28
C GLY A 49 17.08 17.56 -4.30
N TYR A 50 15.94 17.83 -3.66
CA TYR A 50 15.72 18.93 -2.72
C TYR A 50 14.97 18.49 -1.45
N GLY A 51 14.99 17.19 -1.13
CA GLY A 51 14.37 16.63 0.08
C GLY A 51 12.83 16.69 0.09
N GLY A 52 12.18 16.66 -1.08
CA GLY A 52 10.73 16.69 -1.25
C GLY A 52 10.15 18.11 -1.27
N ALA A 53 11.00 19.13 -1.41
CA ALA A 53 10.59 20.53 -1.42
C ALA A 53 9.98 20.96 -2.76
N MET A 54 10.53 20.46 -3.87
CA MET A 54 10.16 20.85 -5.24
C MET A 54 9.13 19.91 -5.86
N GLY A 55 9.15 18.64 -5.46
CA GLY A 55 8.35 17.59 -6.06
C GLY A 55 8.94 17.06 -7.36
N ILE A 56 8.32 16.01 -7.87
CA ILE A 56 8.74 15.26 -9.05
C ILE A 56 7.60 15.18 -10.07
N ALA A 57 7.90 15.24 -11.37
CA ALA A 57 6.86 15.10 -12.39
C ALA A 57 6.14 13.75 -12.27
N PRO A 58 4.80 13.68 -12.40
CA PRO A 58 4.04 12.44 -12.27
C PRO A 58 4.58 11.29 -13.13
N ALA A 59 4.88 11.55 -14.41
CA ALA A 59 5.44 10.56 -15.33
C ALA A 59 6.82 10.05 -14.87
N ALA A 60 7.63 10.90 -14.24
CA ALA A 60 8.93 10.48 -13.71
C ALA A 60 8.77 9.57 -12.48
N THR A 61 7.78 9.84 -11.62
CA THR A 61 7.42 8.94 -10.51
C THR A 61 6.97 7.58 -11.00
N GLU A 62 6.08 7.55 -11.99
CA GLU A 62 5.59 6.31 -12.61
C GLU A 62 6.73 5.51 -13.26
N GLN A 63 7.63 6.19 -13.99
CA GLN A 63 8.79 5.54 -14.61
C GLN A 63 9.75 4.97 -13.56
N LYS A 64 10.07 5.73 -12.49
CA LYS A 64 10.91 5.24 -11.38
C LYS A 64 10.29 4.01 -10.69
N ALA A 65 8.97 3.97 -10.56
CA ALA A 65 8.27 2.80 -10.03
C ALA A 65 8.37 1.59 -10.97
N LEU A 66 8.14 1.79 -12.28
CA LEU A 66 8.28 0.74 -13.29
C LEU A 66 9.72 0.19 -13.37
N ASP A 67 10.73 1.05 -13.31
CA ASP A 67 12.14 0.64 -13.31
C ASP A 67 12.49 -0.20 -12.08
N TRP A 68 11.94 0.14 -10.92
CA TRP A 68 12.10 -0.64 -9.70
C TRP A 68 11.42 -2.02 -9.80
N ILE A 69 10.20 -2.06 -10.34
CA ILE A 69 9.52 -3.33 -10.63
C ILE A 69 10.33 -4.17 -11.61
N ALA A 70 10.85 -3.60 -12.70
CA ALA A 70 11.65 -4.33 -13.68
C ALA A 70 12.90 -4.98 -13.05
N ARG A 71 13.54 -4.31 -12.09
CA ARG A 71 14.66 -4.87 -11.32
C ARG A 71 14.22 -6.03 -10.43
N LEU A 72 13.07 -5.93 -9.77
CA LEU A 72 12.51 -7.04 -8.99
C LEU A 72 12.10 -8.21 -9.90
N SER A 73 11.56 -7.94 -11.09
CA SER A 73 11.17 -8.95 -12.06
C SER A 73 12.34 -9.79 -12.57
N ALA A 74 13.57 -9.28 -12.53
CA ALA A 74 14.75 -10.09 -12.83
C ALA A 74 14.93 -11.27 -11.85
N VAL A 75 14.39 -11.16 -10.63
CA VAL A 75 14.37 -12.21 -9.61
C VAL A 75 13.01 -12.93 -9.54
N TYR A 76 11.93 -12.21 -9.79
CA TYR A 76 10.54 -12.67 -9.68
C TYR A 76 9.77 -12.38 -10.99
N PRO A 77 9.95 -13.20 -12.06
CA PRO A 77 9.55 -12.83 -13.42
C PRO A 77 8.06 -12.47 -13.62
N TRP A 78 7.16 -13.10 -12.87
CA TRP A 78 5.71 -12.89 -12.96
C TRP A 78 5.27 -11.49 -12.53
N LEU A 79 6.12 -10.72 -11.84
CA LEU A 79 5.79 -9.35 -11.43
C LEU A 79 5.56 -8.43 -12.63
N THR A 80 6.20 -8.70 -13.77
CA THR A 80 6.06 -7.86 -14.98
C THR A 80 4.62 -7.85 -15.50
N ASP A 81 3.92 -8.99 -15.43
CA ASP A 81 2.54 -9.10 -15.88
C ASP A 81 1.56 -8.47 -14.89
N MET A 82 1.93 -8.45 -13.61
CA MET A 82 1.10 -7.92 -12.53
C MET A 82 1.19 -6.40 -12.41
N PHE A 83 2.38 -5.83 -12.59
CA PHE A 83 2.69 -4.42 -12.35
C PHE A 83 2.87 -3.64 -13.66
N THR A 84 1.80 -3.60 -14.46
CA THR A 84 1.78 -2.88 -15.75
C THR A 84 1.81 -1.36 -15.57
N ALA A 85 2.17 -0.62 -16.63
CA ALA A 85 2.12 0.84 -16.62
C ALA A 85 0.74 1.40 -16.21
N THR A 86 -0.34 0.79 -16.69
CA THR A 86 -1.71 1.15 -16.30
C THR A 86 -1.97 0.94 -14.80
N MET A 87 -1.43 -0.15 -14.23
CA MET A 87 -1.56 -0.42 -12.80
C MET A 87 -0.78 0.61 -11.97
N ILE A 88 0.46 0.91 -12.36
CA ILE A 88 1.30 1.91 -11.68
C ILE A 88 0.70 3.31 -11.77
N HIS A 89 0.17 3.71 -12.92
CA HIS A 89 -0.54 4.98 -13.08
C HIS A 89 -1.74 5.07 -12.14
N ARG A 90 -2.60 4.04 -12.12
CA ARG A 90 -3.74 3.95 -11.19
C ARG A 90 -3.29 3.99 -9.73
N TYR A 91 -2.16 3.36 -9.41
CA TYR A 91 -1.60 3.36 -8.06
C TYR A 91 -1.17 4.77 -7.64
N CYS A 92 -0.48 5.50 -8.49
CA CYS A 92 -0.08 6.88 -8.20
C CYS A 92 -1.30 7.80 -8.02
N LEU A 93 -2.31 7.68 -8.90
CA LEU A 93 -3.57 8.40 -8.74
C LEU A 93 -4.27 8.06 -7.42
N ALA A 94 -4.30 6.78 -7.04
CA ALA A 94 -4.89 6.35 -5.77
C ALA A 94 -4.18 6.99 -4.57
N LEU A 95 -2.84 7.07 -4.59
CA LEU A 95 -2.08 7.75 -3.53
C LEU A 95 -2.38 9.25 -3.46
N VAL A 96 -2.61 9.91 -4.59
CA VAL A 96 -3.07 11.31 -4.62
C VAL A 96 -4.45 11.44 -4.00
N SER A 97 -5.40 10.58 -4.41
CA SER A 97 -6.79 10.63 -3.93
C SER A 97 -6.92 10.41 -2.42
N ILE A 98 -6.11 9.53 -1.84
CA ILE A 98 -6.10 9.32 -0.38
C ILE A 98 -5.25 10.34 0.38
N GLY A 99 -4.53 11.23 -0.33
CA GLY A 99 -3.74 12.30 0.27
C GLY A 99 -2.32 11.92 0.68
N ASP A 100 -1.81 10.75 0.31
CA ASP A 100 -0.40 10.37 0.48
C ASP A 100 0.54 11.20 -0.39
N LEU A 101 0.06 11.56 -1.57
CA LEU A 101 0.71 12.46 -2.50
C LEU A 101 -0.18 13.68 -2.74
N VAL A 102 0.42 14.79 -3.14
CA VAL A 102 -0.30 16.00 -3.53
C VAL A 102 0.28 16.59 -4.80
N HIS A 103 -0.61 17.07 -5.68
CA HIS A 103 -0.20 17.91 -6.80
C HIS A 103 0.15 19.30 -6.31
N THR A 104 1.32 19.78 -6.74
CA THR A 104 1.71 21.17 -6.54
C THR A 104 1.10 22.07 -7.61
N ALA A 105 1.20 23.39 -7.42
CA ALA A 105 0.72 24.37 -8.39
C ALA A 105 1.47 24.29 -9.73
N ASP A 106 2.72 23.85 -9.73
CA ASP A 106 3.56 23.60 -10.91
C ASP A 106 3.35 22.21 -11.53
N GLY A 107 2.38 21.44 -11.04
CA GLY A 107 1.99 20.15 -11.63
C GLY A 107 2.89 18.97 -11.25
N THR A 108 3.80 19.13 -10.30
CA THR A 108 4.63 18.06 -9.75
C THR A 108 3.91 17.33 -8.62
N LEU A 109 4.45 16.19 -8.17
CA LEU A 109 3.99 15.41 -7.04
C LEU A 109 4.93 15.59 -5.85
N ARG A 110 4.35 15.78 -4.66
CA ARG A 110 5.07 15.76 -3.39
C ARG A 110 4.49 14.73 -2.45
N CYS A 111 5.35 14.13 -1.63
CA CYS A 111 4.89 13.32 -0.51
C CYS A 111 4.28 14.23 0.56
N THR A 112 3.13 13.86 1.10
CA THR A 112 2.54 14.56 2.24
C THR A 112 3.16 14.05 3.55
N LYS A 113 2.96 14.82 4.63
CA LYS A 113 3.34 14.38 5.97
C LYS A 113 2.46 13.18 6.40
N PRO A 114 2.97 12.31 7.29
CA PRO A 114 2.14 11.31 7.96
C PRO A 114 0.86 11.95 8.50
N HIS A 115 -0.26 11.35 8.17
CA HIS A 115 -1.58 11.82 8.58
C HIS A 115 -2.52 10.63 8.78
N ASP A 116 -3.65 10.89 9.42
CA ASP A 116 -4.65 9.88 9.73
C ASP A 116 -5.95 10.25 9.00
N ALA A 117 -6.61 9.25 8.42
CA ALA A 117 -7.93 9.40 7.83
C ALA A 117 -8.94 8.56 8.62
N VAL A 118 -10.00 9.19 9.11
CA VAL A 118 -11.09 8.46 9.78
C VAL A 118 -12.01 7.87 8.71
N VAL A 119 -12.09 6.55 8.66
CA VAL A 119 -12.94 5.83 7.73
C VAL A 119 -14.10 5.20 8.49
N ARG A 120 -15.31 5.58 8.10
CA ARG A 120 -16.53 5.00 8.64
C ARG A 120 -16.72 3.60 8.06
N VAL A 121 -17.04 2.67 8.94
CA VAL A 121 -17.30 1.27 8.60
C VAL A 121 -18.75 0.95 8.91
N LYS A 122 -19.43 0.26 7.99
CA LYS A 122 -20.83 -0.14 8.16
C LYS A 122 -20.98 -1.05 9.40
N GLY A 123 -21.82 -0.66 10.35
CA GLY A 123 -22.12 -1.48 11.54
C GLY A 123 -20.94 -1.63 12.52
N GLY A 124 -20.02 -0.66 12.56
CA GLY A 124 -18.88 -0.68 13.47
C GLY A 124 -18.45 0.71 13.93
N ALA A 125 -17.53 0.74 14.89
CA ALA A 125 -16.80 1.94 15.23
C ALA A 125 -16.01 2.42 14.00
N PRO A 126 -15.81 3.73 13.83
CA PRO A 126 -14.92 4.25 12.82
C PRO A 126 -13.51 3.70 13.02
N LEU A 127 -12.81 3.44 11.92
CA LEU A 127 -11.41 3.04 11.91
C LEU A 127 -10.54 4.24 11.53
N THR A 128 -9.29 4.22 11.97
CA THR A 128 -8.29 5.17 11.52
C THR A 128 -7.39 4.51 10.51
N VAL A 129 -7.25 5.08 9.31
CA VAL A 129 -6.26 4.67 8.33
C VAL A 129 -5.02 5.53 8.50
N GLN A 130 -3.88 4.88 8.68
CA GLN A 130 -2.59 5.55 8.83
C GLN A 130 -1.98 5.78 7.46
N LEU A 131 -1.90 7.05 7.09
CA LEU A 131 -1.48 7.53 5.78
C LEU A 131 -0.16 8.33 5.86
N GLY A 132 0.42 8.62 4.70
CA GLY A 132 1.77 9.14 4.48
C GLY A 132 2.89 8.12 4.74
N LEU A 133 4.13 8.59 4.57
CA LEU A 133 5.34 7.77 4.75
C LEU A 133 5.67 7.61 6.24
N ARG A 134 5.48 6.40 6.78
CA ARG A 134 5.70 6.09 8.19
C ARG A 134 6.73 4.98 8.37
N ASP A 135 7.55 5.08 9.41
CA ASP A 135 8.37 3.95 9.83
C ASP A 135 7.48 2.93 10.57
N LEU A 136 7.09 1.87 9.86
CA LEU A 136 6.27 0.80 10.42
C LEU A 136 7.02 -0.09 11.42
N SER A 137 8.35 -0.03 11.46
CA SER A 137 9.14 -0.81 12.43
C SER A 137 8.97 -0.30 13.87
N ALA A 138 8.62 0.99 14.02
CA ALA A 138 8.37 1.63 15.30
C ALA A 138 6.88 1.60 15.72
N GLN A 139 6.01 0.98 14.92
CA GLN A 139 4.55 0.97 15.15
C GLN A 139 4.16 -0.01 16.27
N ASP A 140 3.30 0.42 17.19
CA ASP A 140 2.57 -0.51 18.05
C ASP A 140 1.48 -1.19 17.19
N TRP A 141 1.71 -2.46 16.89
CA TRP A 141 0.82 -3.27 16.09
C TRP A 141 -0.42 -3.74 16.86
N LYS A 142 -0.52 -3.48 18.17
CA LYS A 142 -1.70 -3.83 18.96
C LYS A 142 -2.91 -3.04 18.47
N GLY A 143 -3.90 -3.76 17.94
CA GLY A 143 -5.13 -3.16 17.41
C GLY A 143 -4.99 -2.52 16.02
N CYS A 144 -3.86 -2.77 15.34
CA CYS A 144 -3.63 -2.39 13.95
C CYS A 144 -3.71 -3.60 13.02
N VAL A 145 -4.10 -3.38 11.76
CA VAL A 145 -4.15 -4.40 10.70
C VAL A 145 -3.58 -3.81 9.40
N LEU A 146 -2.59 -4.48 8.82
CA LEU A 146 -2.13 -4.19 7.47
C LEU A 146 -3.04 -4.91 6.45
N SER A 147 -3.70 -4.15 5.59
CA SER A 147 -4.52 -4.65 4.47
C SER A 147 -4.00 -4.04 3.17
N GLY A 148 -3.46 -4.89 2.29
CA GLY A 148 -2.80 -4.41 1.07
C GLY A 148 -1.64 -3.47 1.40
N ALA A 149 -1.70 -2.24 0.92
CA ALA A 149 -0.71 -1.20 1.19
C ALA A 149 -1.07 -0.28 2.38
N LEU A 150 -2.23 -0.48 3.01
CA LEU A 150 -2.77 0.43 4.04
C LEU A 150 -2.77 -0.20 5.43
N VAL A 151 -2.51 0.62 6.45
CA VAL A 151 -2.60 0.22 7.86
C VAL A 151 -3.85 0.83 8.49
N PHE A 152 -4.68 -0.02 9.09
CA PHE A 152 -5.89 0.36 9.80
C PHE A 152 -5.69 0.18 11.30
N ALA A 153 -5.87 1.23 12.08
CA ALA A 153 -5.85 1.24 13.54
C ALA A 153 -7.26 1.31 14.13
N GLY A 154 -7.41 0.88 15.38
CA GLY A 154 -8.69 0.87 16.10
C GLY A 154 -9.55 -0.35 15.81
N VAL A 155 -8.93 -1.47 15.41
CA VAL A 155 -9.66 -2.69 14.99
C VAL A 155 -10.12 -3.54 16.19
N GLY A 156 -9.56 -3.38 17.40
CA GLY A 156 -10.04 -4.03 18.64
C GLY A 156 -11.01 -3.11 19.41
N GLU A 157 -12.19 -3.51 19.89
CA GLU A 157 -12.59 -4.76 20.57
C GLU A 157 -13.64 -5.59 19.79
N ARG A 158 -13.24 -6.66 19.11
CA ARG A 158 -14.19 -7.71 18.68
C ARG A 158 -13.61 -9.08 19.05
N LYS A 159 -14.19 -9.75 20.06
CA LYS A 159 -13.82 -11.11 20.44
C LYS A 159 -13.94 -12.02 19.21
N GLY A 160 -12.81 -12.58 18.77
CA GLY A 160 -12.77 -13.61 17.72
C GLY A 160 -12.77 -13.12 16.28
N MET A 161 -12.60 -11.82 16.00
CA MET A 161 -12.37 -11.33 14.63
C MET A 161 -10.90 -11.02 14.39
N ALA A 162 -10.24 -11.81 13.56
CA ALA A 162 -9.01 -11.42 12.90
C ALA A 162 -9.37 -10.72 11.59
N GLY A 163 -9.58 -9.39 11.57
CA GLY A 163 -9.49 -8.66 10.30
C GLY A 163 -10.46 -7.51 10.07
N PHE A 164 -10.01 -6.60 9.22
CA PHE A 164 -10.76 -5.53 8.59
C PHE A 164 -11.27 -6.03 7.23
N GLU A 165 -12.56 -5.83 6.92
CA GLU A 165 -13.12 -6.09 5.59
C GLU A 165 -13.14 -4.79 4.78
N PRO A 166 -12.32 -4.64 3.72
CA PRO A 166 -12.31 -3.42 2.92
C PRO A 166 -13.69 -3.06 2.37
N GLY A 167 -14.49 -4.04 1.97
CA GLY A 167 -15.86 -3.82 1.46
C GLY A 167 -16.80 -3.10 2.44
N ALA A 168 -16.49 -3.06 3.74
CA ALA A 168 -17.29 -2.41 4.76
C ALA A 168 -17.09 -0.88 4.84
N ILE A 169 -16.15 -0.32 4.07
CA ILE A 169 -15.92 1.14 3.95
C ILE A 169 -17.17 1.82 3.38
N ASP A 170 -17.59 2.92 4.03
CA ASP A 170 -18.77 3.70 3.67
C ASP A 170 -18.77 4.07 2.17
N PRO A 171 -19.80 3.66 1.40
CA PRO A 171 -19.91 3.95 -0.04
C PRO A 171 -19.94 5.45 -0.38
N ARG A 172 -20.19 6.33 0.59
CA ARG A 172 -20.23 7.79 0.39
C ARG A 172 -18.86 8.46 0.45
N LEU A 173 -17.80 7.73 0.79
CA LEU A 173 -16.45 8.27 0.82
C LEU A 173 -15.98 8.55 -0.61
N SER A 174 -15.57 9.79 -0.90
CA SER A 174 -15.27 10.24 -2.27
C SER A 174 -14.09 9.52 -2.92
N TYR A 175 -13.12 9.06 -2.12
CA TYR A 175 -11.94 8.31 -2.55
C TYR A 175 -12.03 6.82 -2.16
N ARG A 176 -13.26 6.30 -2.00
CA ARG A 176 -13.48 4.92 -1.56
C ARG A 176 -12.80 3.90 -2.47
N ASP A 177 -12.94 4.07 -3.78
CA ASP A 177 -12.49 3.06 -4.73
C ASP A 177 -10.97 3.01 -4.81
N GLU A 178 -10.29 4.13 -4.62
CA GLU A 178 -8.84 4.24 -4.47
C GLU A 178 -8.38 3.61 -3.16
N LEU A 179 -9.10 3.88 -2.06
CA LEU A 179 -8.79 3.29 -0.76
C LEU A 179 -9.01 1.77 -0.78
N LEU A 180 -10.05 1.28 -1.45
CA LEU A 180 -10.29 -0.14 -1.69
C LEU A 180 -9.20 -0.76 -2.56
N PHE A 181 -8.80 -0.09 -3.63
CA PHE A 181 -7.73 -0.53 -4.51
C PHE A 181 -6.40 -0.65 -3.76
N LEU A 182 -6.08 0.27 -2.85
CA LEU A 182 -4.86 0.20 -2.05
C LEU A 182 -4.98 -0.80 -0.88
N ALA A 183 -6.19 -0.97 -0.32
CA ALA A 183 -6.46 -1.94 0.73
C ALA A 183 -6.47 -3.39 0.21
N MET A 184 -6.71 -3.59 -1.08
CA MET A 184 -6.80 -4.90 -1.73
C MET A 184 -5.80 -5.00 -2.87
N TRP A 185 -4.83 -5.90 -2.78
CA TRP A 185 -3.97 -6.13 -3.93
C TRP A 185 -4.78 -6.73 -5.11
N PRO A 186 -4.51 -6.32 -6.37
CA PRO A 186 -5.29 -6.73 -7.53
C PRO A 186 -5.12 -8.23 -7.78
N ASN A 187 -6.23 -8.99 -7.63
CA ASN A 187 -6.44 -10.44 -7.83
C ASN A 187 -6.82 -11.27 -6.60
N ASN A 188 -6.99 -10.67 -5.42
CA ASN A 188 -7.48 -11.45 -4.28
C ASN A 188 -9.01 -11.41 -4.14
N ARG A 189 -9.71 -12.29 -4.85
CA ARG A 189 -11.15 -12.56 -4.62
C ARG A 189 -11.42 -13.32 -3.30
N ASN A 190 -10.37 -13.74 -2.59
CA ASN A 190 -10.44 -14.66 -1.45
C ASN A 190 -9.96 -14.05 -0.13
N TYR A 191 -9.96 -12.71 0.04
CA TYR A 191 -9.87 -12.12 1.38
C TYR A 191 -11.18 -12.40 2.14
N ARG A 192 -11.34 -13.65 2.59
CA ARG A 192 -12.23 -14.02 3.68
C ARG A 192 -11.36 -14.33 4.87
N TRP A 193 -11.36 -13.42 5.83
CA TRP A 193 -10.86 -13.70 7.16
C TRP A 193 -11.69 -14.85 7.74
N ARG A 194 -11.05 -15.96 8.12
CA ARG A 194 -11.67 -16.96 8.99
C ARG A 194 -11.36 -16.60 10.43
#